data_AF-A0A1U7GCV7-F1
#
_entry.id   AF-A0A1U7GCV7-F1
#
_cell.length_a   1.000
_cell.length_b   1.000
_cell.length_c   1.000
_cell.angle_alpha   90.00
_cell.angle_beta   90.00
_cell.angle_gamma   90.00
#
_symmetry.space_group_name_H-M   'P 1'
#
loop_
_entity.id
_entity.type
_entity.pdbx_description
1 polymer ?
#
loop_
_entity_poly.entity_id
_entity_poly.type
_entity_poly.pdbx_seq_one_letter_code
_entity_poly.pdbx_strand_id
1 'polypeptide(L)'
;MRCAALVVGMSVVLPSSSARADVIVLKGGGQVQGKVIADPTSKKGDRVQVVLPRGKTPLNLRKDQILEILPKPGPLDEYAARREKLAPTARADYELGAWCDAHRLPDLAQVHFEAALRRDPEFAEARTKLGHVAKDGRWLTPDEQRREAGMVLHRGKWVTEDEKAREDEQAQESAGSASWTRRIKIILQGLVSESADRRREAEDQLMELKDPEAVGPLVKVLGGQDADVRILLARALGAIPGDPASKALVDMVLREPEDHVRASILEPLRRREGNLVPSRLTRALKSPDVRVINRAAWALGNLDAFASVPRLLDVLITVEQRVELVPSGGPAYSGPPGALMAFNGSSAAYLTGPVVGPGVAAFGATVVPNTFALDPFNGGAPITFGDGMGPRFVGADKGPQPQLMTFTSQNVEVLAALNRLTGQDFGYDVDAWRAWVSRSFNPKPVPDRKAPQP
;
A
#
# COMPACT_ATOMS: atom_id res chain seq x y z
N MET A 1 45.60 -31.78 11.07
CA MET A 1 44.56 -30.94 10.43
C MET A 1 43.36 -31.81 10.10
N ARG A 2 42.18 -31.37 10.52
CA ARG A 2 40.90 -32.10 10.47
C ARG A 2 40.36 -32.10 9.04
N CYS A 3 39.97 -33.26 8.51
CA CYS A 3 39.06 -33.35 7.36
C CYS A 3 37.66 -33.69 7.89
N ALA A 4 36.75 -32.74 7.78
CA ALA A 4 35.34 -32.89 8.11
C ALA A 4 34.59 -33.47 6.90
N ALA A 5 33.94 -34.62 7.09
CA ALA A 5 32.98 -35.18 6.14
C ALA A 5 31.60 -34.58 6.42
N LEU A 6 31.02 -33.98 5.38
CA LEU A 6 29.71 -33.34 5.38
C LEU A 6 28.64 -34.42 5.22
N VAL A 7 27.91 -34.73 6.30
CA VAL A 7 26.74 -35.62 6.24
C VAL A 7 25.51 -34.77 5.98
N VAL A 8 24.94 -34.90 4.79
CA VAL A 8 23.65 -34.33 4.41
C VAL A 8 22.56 -35.09 5.18
N GLY A 9 22.00 -34.44 6.21
CA GLY A 9 20.88 -34.97 6.99
C GLY A 9 19.61 -35.00 6.16
N MET A 10 19.24 -36.20 5.70
CA MET A 10 17.95 -36.51 5.11
C MET A 10 16.85 -36.23 6.14
N SER A 11 16.10 -35.15 5.93
CA SER A 11 14.95 -34.80 6.77
C SER A 11 13.84 -35.81 6.54
N VAL A 12 13.78 -36.82 7.41
CA VAL A 12 12.63 -37.72 7.51
C VAL A 12 11.48 -36.89 8.06
N VAL A 13 10.54 -36.54 7.17
CA VAL A 13 9.23 -36.02 7.56
C VAL A 13 8.51 -37.17 8.27
N LEU A 14 8.56 -37.18 9.59
CA LEU A 14 7.76 -38.08 10.41
C LEU A 14 6.27 -37.74 10.18
N PRO A 15 5.43 -38.72 9.80
CA PRO A 15 4.01 -38.46 9.65
C PRO A 15 3.41 -38.07 10.99
N SER A 16 2.77 -36.90 11.01
CA SER A 16 1.94 -36.40 12.10
C SER A 16 0.93 -37.47 12.49
N SER A 17 1.18 -38.15 13.61
CA SER A 17 0.27 -39.16 14.14
C SER A 17 -0.99 -38.45 14.62
N SER A 18 -2.03 -38.47 13.77
CA SER A 18 -3.36 -37.98 14.11
C SER A 18 -3.87 -38.73 15.33
N ALA A 19 -4.29 -38.01 16.38
CA ALA A 19 -5.01 -38.57 17.50
C ALA A 19 -6.23 -39.32 16.95
N ARG A 20 -6.21 -40.66 17.00
CA ARG A 20 -7.29 -41.49 16.48
C ARG A 20 -8.48 -41.40 17.44
N ALA A 21 -9.69 -41.25 16.90
CA ALA A 21 -10.96 -41.16 17.61
C ALA A 21 -12.08 -41.70 16.71
N ASP A 22 -13.21 -42.09 17.29
CA ASP A 22 -14.39 -42.54 16.54
C ASP A 22 -14.78 -41.49 15.49
N VAL A 23 -15.13 -41.94 14.29
CA VAL A 23 -15.59 -41.08 13.19
C VAL A 23 -17.10 -41.16 13.11
N ILE A 24 -17.76 -40.05 13.39
CA ILE A 24 -19.22 -39.92 13.39
C ILE A 24 -19.61 -39.30 12.05
N VAL A 25 -20.26 -40.09 11.20
CA VAL A 25 -20.78 -39.63 9.90
C VAL A 25 -22.18 -39.09 10.12
N LEU A 26 -22.44 -37.87 9.65
CA LEU A 26 -23.74 -37.20 9.76
C LEU A 26 -24.55 -37.40 8.47
N LYS A 27 -25.89 -37.42 8.58
CA LYS A 27 -26.79 -37.59 7.41
C LYS A 27 -26.66 -36.49 6.36
N GLY A 28 -26.10 -35.33 6.72
CA GLY A 28 -25.77 -34.24 5.79
C GLY A 28 -24.39 -34.37 5.11
N GLY A 29 -23.70 -35.50 5.24
CA GLY A 29 -22.40 -35.77 4.59
C GLY A 29 -21.17 -35.29 5.36
N GLY A 30 -21.34 -34.56 6.46
CA GLY A 30 -20.23 -34.15 7.35
C GLY A 30 -19.70 -35.29 8.20
N GLN A 31 -18.42 -35.24 8.57
CA GLN A 31 -17.79 -36.18 9.50
C GLN A 31 -17.22 -35.43 10.71
N VAL A 32 -17.43 -35.97 11.91
CA VAL A 32 -16.91 -35.42 13.17
C VAL A 32 -16.08 -36.49 13.87
N GLN A 33 -14.88 -36.14 14.32
CA GLN A 33 -14.03 -37.05 15.10
C GLN A 33 -14.24 -36.78 16.59
N GLY A 34 -14.59 -37.81 17.36
CA GLY A 34 -14.78 -37.67 18.80
C GLY A 34 -15.54 -38.82 19.43
N LYS A 35 -15.57 -38.87 20.76
CA LYS A 35 -16.25 -39.95 21.50
C LYS A 35 -17.68 -39.56 21.84
N VAL A 36 -18.63 -40.39 21.44
CA VAL A 36 -20.05 -40.21 21.79
C VAL A 36 -20.27 -40.66 23.23
N ILE A 37 -20.79 -39.75 24.06
CA ILE A 37 -21.23 -40.00 25.42
C ILE A 37 -22.72 -39.65 25.55
N ALA A 38 -23.42 -40.31 26.48
CA ALA A 38 -24.81 -39.98 26.76
C ALA A 38 -24.93 -38.56 27.32
N ASP A 39 -25.92 -37.80 26.85
CA ASP A 39 -26.22 -36.47 27.38
C ASP A 39 -26.93 -36.62 28.74
N PRO A 40 -26.30 -36.21 29.86
CA PRO A 40 -26.90 -36.34 31.19
C PRO A 40 -28.13 -35.45 31.39
N THR A 41 -28.36 -34.48 30.51
CA THR A 41 -29.48 -33.53 30.58
C THR A 41 -30.67 -33.91 29.68
N SER A 42 -30.53 -34.95 28.85
CA SER A 42 -31.61 -35.40 27.97
C SER A 42 -32.61 -36.29 28.72
N LYS A 43 -33.84 -35.79 28.91
CA LYS A 43 -34.95 -36.53 29.56
C LYS A 43 -35.47 -37.73 28.75
N LYS A 44 -35.20 -37.78 27.43
CA LYS A 44 -35.69 -38.84 26.52
C LYS A 44 -34.56 -39.62 25.83
N GLY A 45 -33.29 -39.33 26.14
CA GLY A 45 -32.13 -39.97 25.51
C GLY A 45 -32.03 -39.72 23.99
N ASP A 46 -32.63 -38.64 23.49
CA ASP A 46 -32.70 -38.24 22.07
C ASP A 46 -31.47 -37.46 21.59
N ARG A 47 -30.65 -36.98 22.53
CA ARG A 47 -29.42 -36.22 22.30
C ARG A 47 -28.21 -36.96 22.83
N VAL A 48 -27.08 -36.73 22.18
CA VAL A 48 -25.77 -37.24 22.58
C VAL A 48 -24.75 -36.11 22.57
N GLN A 49 -23.75 -36.22 23.43
CA GLN A 49 -22.60 -35.34 23.46
C GLN A 49 -21.41 -36.01 22.79
N VAL A 50 -20.70 -35.29 21.93
CA VAL A 50 -19.46 -35.75 21.33
C VAL A 50 -18.30 -35.02 21.97
N VAL A 51 -17.46 -35.76 22.70
CA VAL A 51 -16.20 -35.24 23.23
C VAL A 51 -15.19 -35.20 22.10
N LEU A 52 -14.74 -34.01 21.76
CA LEU A 52 -13.83 -33.79 20.65
C LEU A 52 -12.37 -33.95 21.13
N PRO A 53 -11.44 -34.36 20.25
CA PRO A 53 -10.00 -34.36 20.55
C PRO A 53 -9.44 -32.95 20.82
N ARG A 54 -10.08 -31.93 20.25
CA ARG A 54 -9.80 -30.50 20.45
C ARG A 54 -11.10 -29.75 20.68
N GLY A 55 -11.10 -28.83 21.62
CA GLY A 55 -12.26 -28.07 22.09
C GLY A 55 -12.64 -28.41 23.53
N LYS A 56 -12.93 -27.38 24.33
CA LYS A 56 -13.32 -27.52 25.74
C LYS A 56 -14.77 -27.98 25.93
N THR A 57 -15.64 -27.68 24.96
CA THR A 57 -17.08 -27.97 25.02
C THR A 57 -17.43 -29.18 24.16
N PRO A 58 -18.10 -30.21 24.71
CA PRO A 58 -18.65 -31.29 23.92
C PRO A 58 -19.68 -30.78 22.90
N LEU A 59 -19.69 -31.37 21.69
CA LEU A 59 -20.66 -31.05 20.65
C LEU A 59 -21.98 -31.78 20.94
N ASN A 60 -23.08 -31.03 21.02
CA ASN A 60 -24.41 -31.61 21.21
C ASN A 60 -25.04 -31.97 19.86
N LEU A 61 -25.27 -33.26 19.62
CA LEU A 61 -25.92 -33.76 18.41
C LEU A 61 -27.22 -34.46 18.76
N ARG A 62 -28.20 -34.38 17.84
CA ARG A 62 -29.39 -35.24 17.93
C ARG A 62 -29.08 -36.60 17.29
N LYS A 63 -29.63 -37.68 17.86
CA LYS A 63 -29.38 -39.04 17.35
C LYS A 63 -29.85 -39.23 15.90
N ASP A 64 -30.91 -38.54 15.49
CA ASP A 64 -31.44 -38.58 14.13
C ASP A 64 -30.51 -37.97 13.07
N GLN A 65 -29.53 -37.15 13.47
CA GLN A 65 -28.53 -36.53 12.59
C GLN A 65 -27.32 -37.44 12.33
N ILE A 66 -27.13 -38.47 13.15
CA ILE A 66 -26.02 -39.41 13.02
C ILE A 66 -26.43 -40.51 12.04
N LEU A 67 -25.63 -40.69 10.99
CA LEU A 67 -25.80 -41.74 9.99
C LEU A 67 -25.10 -43.03 10.44
N GLU A 68 -23.84 -42.93 10.83
CA GLU A 68 -23.01 -44.07 11.24
C GLU A 68 -21.91 -43.61 12.22
N ILE A 69 -21.52 -44.48 13.14
CA ILE A 69 -20.37 -44.26 14.04
C ILE A 69 -19.35 -45.36 13.72
N LEU A 70 -18.19 -44.96 13.24
CA LEU A 70 -17.08 -45.85 12.94
C LEU A 70 -16.13 -45.87 14.15
N PRO A 71 -16.13 -46.94 14.96
CA PRO A 71 -15.30 -47.01 16.15
C PRO A 71 -13.82 -47.09 15.76
N LYS A 72 -12.99 -46.24 16.35
CA LYS A 72 -11.54 -46.26 16.15
C LYS A 72 -10.84 -46.10 17.50
N PRO A 73 -10.03 -47.09 17.92
CA PRO A 73 -9.35 -47.04 19.21
C PRO A 73 -8.45 -45.82 19.30
N GLY A 74 -8.64 -45.06 20.38
CA GLY A 74 -8.05 -43.75 20.54
C GLY A 74 -7.82 -43.31 21.98
N PRO A 75 -7.00 -42.26 22.22
CA PRO A 75 -6.83 -41.68 23.57
C PRO A 75 -8.15 -41.24 24.22
N LEU A 76 -9.18 -40.93 23.43
CA LEU A 76 -10.49 -40.55 23.97
C LEU A 76 -11.27 -41.72 24.61
N ASP A 77 -11.01 -42.96 24.21
CA ASP A 77 -11.65 -44.14 24.82
C ASP A 77 -11.13 -44.37 26.24
N GLU A 78 -9.81 -44.32 26.38
CA GLU A 78 -9.14 -44.46 27.66
C GLU A 78 -9.46 -43.28 28.58
N TYR A 79 -9.56 -42.07 28.02
CA TYR A 79 -10.04 -40.89 28.73
C TYR A 79 -11.45 -41.09 29.31
N ALA A 80 -12.39 -41.58 28.50
CA ALA A 80 -13.78 -41.80 28.93
C ALA A 80 -13.85 -42.82 30.08
N ALA A 81 -13.13 -43.94 29.96
CA ALA A 81 -13.05 -44.97 31.00
C ALA A 81 -12.42 -44.46 32.31
N ARG A 82 -11.37 -43.63 32.22
CA ARG A 82 -10.74 -43.00 33.39
C ARG A 82 -11.65 -41.95 34.03
N ARG A 83 -12.38 -41.17 33.24
CA ARG A 83 -13.34 -40.16 33.72
C ARG A 83 -14.49 -40.78 34.49
N GLU A 84 -15.00 -41.93 34.06
CA GLU A 84 -16.10 -42.63 34.74
C GLU A 84 -15.70 -43.12 36.14
N LYS A 85 -14.43 -43.49 36.31
CA LYS A 85 -13.86 -43.97 37.59
C LYS A 85 -13.22 -42.87 38.43
N LEU A 86 -13.38 -41.60 38.04
CA LEU A 86 -12.69 -40.48 38.66
C LEU A 86 -13.25 -40.19 40.04
N ALA A 87 -12.39 -40.21 41.06
CA ALA A 87 -12.74 -39.79 42.41
C ALA A 87 -12.99 -38.26 42.46
N PRO A 88 -13.93 -37.77 43.29
CA PRO A 88 -14.28 -36.35 43.37
C PRO A 88 -13.26 -35.54 44.20
N THR A 89 -11.97 -35.64 43.87
CA THR A 89 -10.87 -35.00 44.61
C THR A 89 -9.98 -34.19 43.68
N ALA A 90 -9.44 -33.06 44.15
CA ALA A 90 -8.58 -32.19 43.34
C ALA A 90 -7.36 -32.91 42.76
N ARG A 91 -6.77 -33.85 43.52
CA ARG A 91 -5.64 -34.68 43.07
C ARG A 91 -6.03 -35.61 41.92
N ALA A 92 -7.20 -36.24 41.99
CA ALA A 92 -7.68 -37.12 40.94
C ALA A 92 -7.95 -36.34 39.63
N ASP A 93 -8.59 -35.17 39.70
CA ASP A 93 -8.77 -34.30 38.53
C ASP A 93 -7.42 -33.87 37.93
N TYR A 94 -6.43 -33.50 38.77
CA TYR A 94 -5.09 -33.16 38.29
C TYR A 94 -4.39 -34.32 37.58
N GLU A 95 -4.42 -35.52 38.14
CA GLU A 95 -3.78 -36.70 37.55
C GLU A 95 -4.41 -37.08 36.20
N LEU A 96 -5.75 -36.95 36.07
CA LEU A 96 -6.43 -37.13 34.80
C LEU A 96 -6.03 -36.03 33.80
N GLY A 97 -5.93 -34.77 34.24
CA GLY A 97 -5.44 -33.66 33.42
C GLY A 97 -4.00 -33.86 32.93
N ALA A 98 -3.09 -34.33 33.81
CA ALA A 98 -1.71 -34.64 33.47
C ALA A 98 -1.60 -35.79 32.47
N TRP A 99 -2.47 -36.80 32.59
CA TRP A 99 -2.58 -37.86 31.61
C TRP A 99 -3.07 -37.33 30.25
N CYS A 100 -4.10 -36.47 30.23
CA CYS A 100 -4.58 -35.83 29.00
C CYS A 100 -3.48 -35.02 28.30
N ASP A 101 -2.68 -34.27 29.06
CA ASP A 101 -1.55 -33.49 28.57
C ASP A 101 -0.50 -34.40 27.88
N ALA A 102 -0.13 -35.50 28.56
CA ALA A 102 0.81 -36.49 28.02
C ALA A 102 0.30 -37.18 26.73
N HIS A 103 -1.02 -37.33 26.58
CA HIS A 103 -1.65 -38.01 25.43
C HIS A 103 -2.12 -37.03 24.35
N ARG A 104 -1.62 -35.79 24.35
CA ARG A 104 -1.92 -34.74 23.34
C ARG A 104 -3.40 -34.35 23.28
N LEU A 105 -4.07 -34.31 24.42
CA LEU A 105 -5.43 -33.81 24.61
C LEU A 105 -5.43 -32.50 25.44
N PRO A 106 -4.85 -31.40 24.92
CA PRO A 106 -4.55 -30.21 25.70
C PRO A 106 -5.80 -29.48 26.23
N ASP A 107 -6.87 -29.41 25.43
CA ASP A 107 -8.10 -28.73 25.84
C ASP A 107 -8.81 -29.46 27.00
N LEU A 108 -8.76 -30.80 26.98
CA LEU A 108 -9.28 -31.64 28.06
C LEU A 108 -8.40 -31.58 29.30
N ALA A 109 -7.07 -31.53 29.13
CA ALA A 109 -6.14 -31.32 30.23
C ALA A 109 -6.44 -30.02 30.98
N GLN A 110 -6.67 -28.93 30.22
CA GLN A 110 -7.01 -27.63 30.79
C GLN A 110 -8.32 -27.66 31.60
N VAL A 111 -9.36 -28.32 31.08
CA VAL A 111 -10.65 -28.48 31.80
C VAL A 111 -10.46 -29.19 33.14
N HIS A 112 -9.60 -30.20 33.20
CA HIS A 112 -9.31 -30.94 34.43
C HIS A 112 -8.43 -30.18 35.41
N PHE A 113 -7.45 -29.43 34.93
CA PHE A 113 -6.69 -28.52 35.80
C PHE A 113 -7.59 -27.41 36.36
N GLU A 114 -8.51 -26.85 35.57
CA GLU A 114 -9.53 -25.90 36.05
C GLU A 114 -10.51 -26.56 37.05
N ALA A 115 -10.83 -27.85 36.89
CA ALA A 115 -11.67 -28.61 37.82
C ALA A 115 -10.96 -28.93 39.14
N ALA A 116 -9.65 -29.19 39.10
CA ALA A 116 -8.82 -29.35 40.29
C ALA A 116 -8.79 -28.06 41.12
N LEU A 117 -8.57 -26.90 40.48
CA LEU A 117 -8.58 -25.60 41.15
C LEU A 117 -9.94 -25.20 41.75
N ARG A 118 -11.05 -25.63 41.12
CA ARG A 118 -12.38 -25.41 41.69
C ARG A 118 -12.61 -26.17 42.99
N ARG A 119 -11.91 -27.30 43.19
CA ARG A 119 -12.03 -28.13 44.40
C ARG A 119 -11.02 -27.74 45.47
N ASP A 120 -9.78 -27.50 45.06
CA ASP A 120 -8.72 -26.97 45.91
C ASP A 120 -8.10 -25.73 45.24
N PRO A 121 -8.52 -24.53 45.64
CA PRO A 121 -7.98 -23.29 45.11
C PRO A 121 -6.48 -23.15 45.33
N GLU A 122 -5.87 -23.74 46.36
CA GLU A 122 -4.45 -23.58 46.67
C GLU A 122 -3.56 -24.66 46.00
N PHE A 123 -4.14 -25.49 45.13
CA PHE A 123 -3.44 -26.61 44.49
C PHE A 123 -2.36 -26.13 43.49
N ALA A 124 -1.13 -25.99 43.99
CA ALA A 124 0.00 -25.38 43.29
C ALA A 124 0.36 -26.06 41.96
N GLU A 125 0.24 -27.38 41.86
CA GLU A 125 0.60 -28.15 40.66
C GLU A 125 -0.34 -27.85 39.49
N ALA A 126 -1.66 -27.75 39.73
CA ALA A 126 -2.63 -27.39 38.69
C ALA A 126 -2.49 -25.92 38.28
N ARG A 127 -2.20 -25.01 39.23
CA ARG A 127 -1.93 -23.59 38.93
C ARG A 127 -0.73 -23.43 38.00
N THR A 128 0.35 -24.15 38.29
CA THR A 128 1.56 -24.15 37.45
C THR A 128 1.27 -24.68 36.04
N LYS A 129 0.49 -25.77 35.94
CA LYS A 129 0.06 -26.33 34.64
C LYS A 129 -0.85 -25.41 33.83
N LEU A 130 -1.61 -24.53 34.49
CA LEU A 130 -2.41 -23.49 33.84
C LEU A 130 -1.61 -22.22 33.52
N GLY A 131 -0.31 -22.18 33.81
CA GLY A 131 0.56 -21.03 33.58
C GLY A 131 0.38 -19.90 34.59
N HIS A 132 -0.24 -20.17 35.74
CA HIS A 132 -0.32 -19.20 36.83
C HIS A 132 1.06 -19.09 37.50
N VAL A 133 1.47 -17.88 37.85
CA VAL A 133 2.75 -17.62 38.50
C VAL A 133 2.50 -17.08 39.91
N ALA A 134 3.23 -17.60 40.89
CA ALA A 134 3.19 -17.10 42.27
C ALA A 134 4.08 -15.85 42.39
N LYS A 135 3.50 -14.72 42.78
CA LYS A 135 4.17 -13.43 43.00
C LYS A 135 3.61 -12.78 44.27
N ASP A 136 4.47 -12.37 45.19
CA ASP A 136 4.11 -11.70 46.44
C ASP A 136 3.03 -12.41 47.27
N GLY A 137 3.10 -13.75 47.32
CA GLY A 137 2.14 -14.58 48.08
C GLY A 137 0.76 -14.71 47.42
N ARG A 138 0.58 -14.26 46.17
CA ARG A 138 -0.63 -14.43 45.38
C ARG A 138 -0.32 -15.09 44.04
N TRP A 139 -1.29 -15.81 43.51
CA TRP A 139 -1.18 -16.46 42.21
C TRP A 139 -1.85 -15.60 41.15
N LEU A 140 -1.11 -15.23 40.11
CA LEU A 140 -1.60 -14.43 39.00
C LEU A 140 -1.85 -15.32 37.78
N THR A 141 -3.05 -15.22 37.21
CA THR A 141 -3.37 -15.84 35.92
C THR A 141 -2.57 -15.19 34.77
N PRO A 142 -2.37 -15.88 33.63
CA PRO A 142 -1.70 -15.29 32.46
C PRO A 142 -2.30 -13.95 32.00
N ASP A 143 -3.61 -13.80 32.12
CA ASP A 143 -4.32 -12.58 31.76
C ASP A 143 -4.08 -11.46 32.78
N GLU A 144 -4.05 -11.79 34.07
CA GLU A 144 -3.68 -10.84 35.14
C GLU A 144 -2.22 -10.42 35.06
N GLN A 145 -1.31 -11.34 34.71
CA GLN A 145 0.10 -11.01 34.47
C GLN A 145 0.25 -10.01 33.32
N ARG A 146 -0.49 -10.20 32.23
CA ARG A 146 -0.49 -9.27 31.09
C ARG A 146 -1.09 -7.92 31.48
N ARG A 147 -2.14 -7.90 32.30
CA ARG A 147 -2.73 -6.66 32.84
C ARG A 147 -1.77 -5.93 33.78
N GLU A 148 -1.09 -6.62 34.69
CA GLU A 148 -0.04 -6.04 35.54
C GLU A 148 1.13 -5.49 34.72
N ALA A 149 1.43 -6.11 33.59
CA ALA A 149 2.45 -5.64 32.64
C ALA A 149 1.97 -4.47 31.75
N GLY A 150 0.78 -3.89 32.03
CA GLY A 150 0.24 -2.73 31.30
C GLY A 150 -0.38 -3.07 29.94
N MET A 151 -0.71 -4.34 29.70
CA MET A 151 -1.36 -4.78 28.46
C MET A 151 -2.87 -4.91 28.65
N VAL A 152 -3.62 -4.51 27.63
CA VAL A 152 -5.08 -4.60 27.57
C VAL A 152 -5.48 -5.46 26.38
N LEU A 153 -6.54 -6.24 26.53
CA LEU A 153 -7.10 -7.02 25.43
C LEU A 153 -7.89 -6.09 24.49
N HIS A 154 -7.36 -5.81 23.29
CA HIS A 154 -8.01 -5.06 22.23
C HIS A 154 -8.20 -5.96 21.00
N ARG A 155 -9.45 -6.09 20.51
CA ARG A 155 -9.81 -6.89 19.32
C ARG A 155 -9.20 -8.30 19.29
N GLY A 156 -9.14 -8.97 20.44
CA GLY A 156 -8.62 -10.34 20.57
C GLY A 156 -7.08 -10.45 20.65
N LYS A 157 -6.36 -9.33 20.72
CA LYS A 157 -4.92 -9.27 20.91
C LYS A 157 -4.58 -8.50 22.19
N TRP A 158 -3.48 -8.87 22.84
CA TRP A 158 -2.94 -8.11 23.96
C TRP A 158 -2.05 -7.01 23.41
N VAL A 159 -2.45 -5.76 23.63
CA VAL A 159 -1.74 -4.55 23.19
C VAL A 159 -1.46 -3.67 24.39
N THR A 160 -0.47 -2.78 24.28
CA THR A 160 -0.26 -1.77 25.32
C THR A 160 -1.39 -0.74 25.33
N GLU A 161 -1.58 -0.03 26.44
CA GLU A 161 -2.59 1.03 26.52
C GLU A 161 -2.34 2.16 25.50
N ASP A 162 -1.07 2.54 25.31
CA ASP A 162 -0.66 3.52 24.29
C ASP A 162 -0.97 3.06 22.86
N GLU A 163 -0.73 1.79 22.55
CA GLU A 163 -1.00 1.21 21.23
C GLU A 163 -2.50 1.15 20.95
N LYS A 164 -3.29 0.71 21.94
CA LYS A 164 -4.75 0.77 21.86
C LYS A 164 -5.23 2.20 21.63
N ALA A 165 -4.72 3.17 22.38
CA ALA A 165 -5.12 4.57 22.24
C ALA A 165 -4.83 5.09 20.83
N ARG A 166 -3.65 4.80 20.28
CA ARG A 166 -3.29 5.17 18.89
C ARG A 166 -4.17 4.48 17.85
N GLU A 167 -4.47 3.20 18.02
CA GLU A 167 -5.36 2.46 17.11
C GLU A 167 -6.80 2.98 17.16
N ASP A 168 -7.30 3.30 18.35
CA ASP A 168 -8.64 3.85 18.55
C ASP A 168 -8.73 5.27 17.97
N GLU A 169 -7.71 6.12 18.18
CA GLU A 169 -7.59 7.45 17.57
C GLU A 169 -7.55 7.36 16.04
N GLN A 170 -6.69 6.51 15.48
CA GLN A 170 -6.62 6.28 14.04
C GLN A 170 -7.93 5.71 13.48
N ALA A 171 -8.61 4.85 14.23
CA ALA A 171 -9.93 4.34 13.84
C ALA A 171 -10.97 5.46 13.82
N GLN A 172 -10.98 6.36 14.80
CA GLN A 172 -11.86 7.52 14.84
C GLN A 172 -11.58 8.48 13.68
N GLU A 173 -10.32 8.83 13.42
CA GLU A 173 -9.92 9.65 12.27
C GLU A 173 -10.38 9.01 10.95
N SER A 174 -10.18 7.70 10.81
CA SER A 174 -10.59 6.96 9.61
C SER A 174 -12.12 6.95 9.43
N ALA A 175 -12.88 6.85 10.52
CA ALA A 175 -14.33 6.87 10.50
C ALA A 175 -14.87 8.26 10.16
N GLY A 176 -14.29 9.33 10.74
CA GLY A 176 -14.58 10.71 10.38
C GLY A 176 -14.31 10.98 8.90
N SER A 177 -13.13 10.57 8.41
CA SER A 177 -12.75 10.65 7.00
C SER A 177 -13.68 9.86 6.07
N ALA A 178 -14.13 8.66 6.48
CA ALA A 178 -15.07 7.85 5.72
C ALA A 178 -16.46 8.50 5.62
N SER A 179 -16.95 9.08 6.73
CA SER A 179 -18.20 9.84 6.76
C SER A 179 -18.15 11.04 5.81
N TRP A 180 -17.09 11.85 5.90
CA TRP A 180 -16.85 12.97 4.97
C TRP A 180 -16.78 12.52 3.52
N THR A 181 -16.05 11.44 3.24
CA THR A 181 -15.93 10.87 1.89
C THR A 181 -17.31 10.50 1.33
N ARG A 182 -18.19 9.90 2.15
CA ARG A 182 -19.55 9.55 1.73
C ARG A 182 -20.38 10.80 1.41
N ARG A 183 -20.35 11.81 2.29
CA ARG A 183 -21.06 13.08 2.08
C ARG A 183 -20.60 13.78 0.81
N ILE A 184 -19.29 13.89 0.59
CA ILE A 184 -18.72 14.58 -0.58
C ILE A 184 -19.02 13.82 -1.88
N LYS A 185 -19.10 12.49 -1.85
CA LYS A 185 -19.56 11.71 -3.02
C LYS A 185 -21.01 12.01 -3.41
N ILE A 186 -21.88 12.24 -2.43
CA ILE A 186 -23.28 12.64 -2.69
C ILE A 186 -23.31 14.04 -3.32
N ILE A 187 -22.53 14.98 -2.77
CA ILE A 187 -22.38 16.32 -3.34
C ILE A 187 -21.89 16.23 -4.79
N LEU A 188 -20.86 15.43 -5.06
CA LEU A 188 -20.34 15.22 -6.43
C LEU A 188 -21.43 14.73 -7.39
N GLN A 189 -22.28 13.77 -6.97
CA GLN A 189 -23.41 13.31 -7.79
C GLN A 189 -24.42 14.42 -8.12
N GLY A 190 -24.62 15.36 -7.19
CA GLY A 190 -25.44 16.55 -7.42
C GLY A 190 -24.78 17.53 -8.40
N LEU A 191 -23.47 17.77 -8.27
CA LEU A 191 -22.69 18.66 -9.15
C LEU A 191 -22.71 18.21 -10.61
N VAL A 192 -22.65 16.90 -10.86
CA VAL A 192 -22.71 16.34 -12.23
C VAL A 192 -24.13 16.02 -12.70
N SER A 193 -25.16 16.45 -11.95
CA SER A 193 -26.54 16.18 -12.33
C SER A 193 -26.96 17.03 -13.53
N GLU A 194 -27.79 16.47 -14.42
CA GLU A 194 -28.43 17.22 -15.52
C GLU A 194 -29.37 18.34 -15.00
N SER A 195 -29.94 18.16 -13.81
CA SER A 195 -30.84 19.14 -13.19
C SER A 195 -30.07 20.35 -12.66
N ALA A 196 -30.35 21.54 -13.20
CA ALA A 196 -29.72 22.79 -12.77
C ALA A 196 -29.95 23.11 -11.29
N ASP A 197 -31.14 22.80 -10.76
CA ASP A 197 -31.46 23.02 -9.35
C ASP A 197 -30.62 22.12 -8.43
N ARG A 198 -30.45 20.83 -8.80
CA ARG A 198 -29.58 19.91 -8.05
C ARG A 198 -28.11 20.32 -8.10
N ARG A 199 -27.65 20.86 -9.23
CA ARG A 199 -26.27 21.39 -9.32
C ARG A 199 -26.06 22.56 -8.38
N ARG A 200 -26.97 23.53 -8.38
CA ARG A 200 -26.92 24.69 -7.47
C ARG A 200 -26.95 24.27 -6.00
N GLU A 201 -27.85 23.37 -5.64
CA GLU A 201 -27.94 22.85 -4.27
C GLU A 201 -26.62 22.16 -3.85
N ALA A 202 -26.02 21.36 -4.74
CA ALA A 202 -24.75 20.71 -4.46
C ALA A 202 -23.57 21.69 -4.37
N GLU A 203 -23.55 22.75 -5.19
CA GLU A 203 -22.58 23.84 -5.08
C GLU A 203 -22.70 24.56 -3.74
N ASP A 204 -23.92 24.89 -3.30
CA ASP A 204 -24.18 25.53 -2.01
C ASP A 204 -23.72 24.64 -0.85
N GLN A 205 -24.10 23.36 -0.86
CA GLN A 205 -23.66 22.37 0.13
C GLN A 205 -22.14 22.21 0.19
N LEU A 206 -21.45 22.31 -0.96
CA LEU A 206 -20.00 22.28 -1.04
C LEU A 206 -19.38 23.54 -0.41
N MET A 207 -19.94 24.71 -0.68
CA MET A 207 -19.44 25.99 -0.15
C MET A 207 -19.71 26.16 1.35
N GLU A 208 -20.69 25.46 1.90
CA GLU A 208 -20.97 25.41 3.35
C GLU A 208 -19.94 24.57 4.13
N LEU A 209 -19.14 23.74 3.47
CA LEU A 209 -18.11 22.96 4.16
C LEU A 209 -16.99 23.87 4.67
N LYS A 210 -16.90 24.02 6.01
CA LYS A 210 -15.86 24.80 6.70
C LYS A 210 -14.92 23.95 7.56
N ASP A 211 -15.17 22.66 7.69
CA ASP A 211 -14.41 21.76 8.55
C ASP A 211 -13.04 21.42 7.93
N PRO A 212 -11.90 21.69 8.62
CA PRO A 212 -10.58 21.29 8.16
C PRO A 212 -10.42 19.77 7.94
N GLU A 213 -11.16 18.92 8.64
CA GLU A 213 -11.13 17.46 8.45
C GLU A 213 -11.68 17.05 7.08
N ALA A 214 -12.53 17.87 6.47
CA ALA A 214 -13.08 17.62 5.15
C ALA A 214 -12.04 17.83 4.02
N VAL A 215 -10.91 18.51 4.28
CA VAL A 215 -9.92 18.86 3.26
C VAL A 215 -9.35 17.63 2.54
N GLY A 216 -8.91 16.62 3.30
CA GLY A 216 -8.35 15.38 2.73
C GLY A 216 -9.37 14.65 1.84
N PRO A 217 -10.58 14.35 2.36
CA PRO A 217 -11.68 13.80 1.58
C PRO A 217 -12.08 14.64 0.34
N LEU A 218 -12.11 15.97 0.45
CA LEU A 218 -12.43 16.86 -0.67
C LEU A 218 -11.43 16.71 -1.81
N VAL A 219 -10.14 16.79 -1.51
CA VAL A 219 -9.07 16.60 -2.49
C VAL A 219 -9.14 15.21 -3.12
N LYS A 220 -9.38 14.17 -2.30
CA LYS A 220 -9.45 12.78 -2.77
C LYS A 220 -10.62 12.54 -3.74
N VAL A 221 -11.79 13.12 -3.47
CA VAL A 221 -13.01 12.86 -4.24
C VAL A 221 -13.11 13.78 -5.46
N LEU A 222 -12.83 15.08 -5.28
CA LEU A 222 -13.03 16.10 -6.32
C LEU A 222 -11.77 16.39 -7.15
N GLY A 223 -10.57 16.11 -6.62
CA GLY A 223 -9.31 16.55 -7.25
C GLY A 223 -8.97 15.87 -8.58
N GLY A 224 -9.61 14.75 -8.90
CA GLY A 224 -9.46 14.03 -10.18
C GLY A 224 -10.65 14.19 -11.14
N GLN A 225 -11.58 15.09 -10.86
CA GLN A 225 -12.76 15.34 -11.70
C GLN A 225 -12.43 16.33 -12.83
N ASP A 226 -13.43 16.69 -13.63
CA ASP A 226 -13.30 17.70 -14.70
C ASP A 226 -12.89 19.09 -14.18
N ALA A 227 -12.55 19.98 -15.11
CA ALA A 227 -12.04 21.31 -14.80
C ALA A 227 -13.02 22.13 -13.94
N ASP A 228 -14.32 22.06 -14.23
CA ASP A 228 -15.36 22.82 -13.51
C ASP A 228 -15.46 22.37 -12.05
N VAL A 229 -15.45 21.05 -11.79
CA VAL A 229 -15.45 20.51 -10.43
C VAL A 229 -14.14 20.83 -9.70
N ARG A 230 -12.99 20.85 -10.38
CA ARG A 230 -11.72 21.26 -9.78
C ARG A 230 -11.71 22.76 -9.42
N ILE A 231 -12.33 23.62 -10.23
CA ILE A 231 -12.52 25.05 -9.88
C ILE A 231 -13.38 25.18 -8.61
N LEU A 232 -14.47 24.41 -8.51
CA LEU A 232 -15.30 24.37 -7.31
C LEU A 232 -14.54 23.85 -6.09
N LEU A 233 -13.71 22.81 -6.24
CA LEU A 233 -12.82 22.33 -5.18
C LEU A 233 -11.88 23.45 -4.69
N ALA A 234 -11.25 24.20 -5.60
CA ALA A 234 -10.36 25.30 -5.24
C ALA A 234 -11.09 26.39 -4.44
N ARG A 235 -12.33 26.74 -4.84
CA ARG A 235 -13.18 27.69 -4.11
C ARG A 235 -13.56 27.17 -2.73
N ALA A 236 -13.98 25.91 -2.62
CA ALA A 236 -14.37 25.27 -1.37
C ALA A 236 -13.20 25.21 -0.39
N LEU A 237 -12.03 24.72 -0.85
CA LEU A 237 -10.80 24.73 -0.08
C LEU A 237 -10.47 26.14 0.38
N GLY A 238 -10.55 27.15 -0.50
CA GLY A 238 -10.34 28.56 -0.18
C GLY A 238 -11.22 29.09 0.94
N ALA A 239 -12.39 28.50 1.16
CA ALA A 239 -13.33 28.91 2.19
C ALA A 239 -13.16 28.16 3.53
N ILE A 240 -12.38 27.07 3.54
CA ILE A 240 -12.00 26.34 4.76
C ILE A 240 -10.78 27.02 5.39
N PRO A 241 -10.83 27.43 6.67
CA PRO A 241 -9.70 28.08 7.34
C PRO A 241 -8.54 27.13 7.64
N GLY A 242 -7.37 27.71 7.90
CA GLY A 242 -6.21 27.01 8.45
C GLY A 242 -5.24 26.40 7.44
N ASP A 243 -4.16 25.85 8.00
CA ASP A 243 -3.04 25.25 7.29
C ASP A 243 -3.42 24.07 6.38
N PRO A 244 -4.30 23.12 6.77
CA PRO A 244 -4.62 21.98 5.91
C PRO A 244 -5.12 22.39 4.53
N ALA A 245 -6.06 23.34 4.48
CA ALA A 245 -6.61 23.84 3.23
C ALA A 245 -5.59 24.66 2.42
N SER A 246 -4.73 25.44 3.09
CA SER A 246 -3.64 26.18 2.45
C SER A 246 -2.62 25.24 1.80
N LYS A 247 -2.27 24.14 2.47
CA LYS A 247 -1.38 23.08 1.94
C LYS A 247 -2.02 22.41 0.72
N ALA A 248 -3.30 22.05 0.81
CA ALA A 248 -4.03 21.43 -0.28
C ALA A 248 -4.10 22.32 -1.52
N LEU A 249 -4.35 23.63 -1.37
CA LEU A 249 -4.36 24.58 -2.50
C LEU A 249 -2.98 24.70 -3.17
N VAL A 250 -1.90 24.71 -2.38
CA VAL A 250 -0.53 24.71 -2.93
C VAL A 250 -0.24 23.42 -3.68
N ASP A 251 -0.60 22.27 -3.11
CA ASP A 251 -0.40 20.98 -3.78
C ASP A 251 -1.22 20.89 -5.07
N MET A 252 -2.42 21.49 -5.08
CA MET A 252 -3.29 21.58 -6.26
C MET A 252 -2.67 22.45 -7.37
N VAL A 253 -2.24 23.69 -7.07
CA VAL A 253 -1.69 24.60 -8.10
C VAL A 253 -0.41 24.05 -8.74
N LEU A 254 0.40 23.29 -7.99
CA LEU A 254 1.63 22.67 -8.48
C LEU A 254 1.38 21.48 -9.41
N ARG A 255 0.23 20.81 -9.27
CA ARG A 255 -0.13 19.63 -10.07
C ARG A 255 -1.07 19.96 -11.23
N GLU A 256 -1.77 21.09 -11.17
CA GLU A 256 -2.80 21.48 -12.13
C GLU A 256 -2.23 21.70 -13.55
N PRO A 257 -2.61 20.84 -14.51
CA PRO A 257 -2.16 20.99 -15.89
C PRO A 257 -2.84 22.14 -16.65
N GLU A 258 -4.09 22.48 -16.33
CA GLU A 258 -4.87 23.43 -17.12
C GLU A 258 -4.74 24.85 -16.59
N ASP A 259 -4.31 25.78 -17.45
CA ASP A 259 -3.99 27.16 -17.06
C ASP A 259 -5.18 27.91 -16.47
N HIS A 260 -6.38 27.70 -17.02
CA HIS A 260 -7.59 28.36 -16.55
C HIS A 260 -8.02 27.86 -15.16
N VAL A 261 -7.89 26.55 -14.88
CA VAL A 261 -8.12 25.99 -13.54
C VAL A 261 -7.05 26.53 -12.59
N ARG A 262 -5.78 26.55 -13.02
CA ARG A 262 -4.67 27.07 -12.22
C ARG A 262 -4.86 28.53 -11.81
N ALA A 263 -5.37 29.37 -12.71
CA ALA A 263 -5.78 30.75 -12.43
C ALA A 263 -6.85 30.84 -11.34
N SER A 264 -7.83 29.93 -11.33
CA SER A 264 -8.88 29.92 -10.31
C SER A 264 -8.38 29.62 -8.89
N ILE A 265 -7.22 28.95 -8.75
CA ILE A 265 -6.61 28.59 -7.46
C ILE A 265 -5.89 29.80 -6.82
N LEU A 266 -5.48 30.79 -7.63
CA LEU A 266 -4.74 31.96 -7.14
C LEU A 266 -5.54 32.82 -6.16
N GLU A 267 -6.81 33.08 -6.43
CA GLU A 267 -7.63 33.91 -5.52
C GLU A 267 -7.81 33.27 -4.13
N PRO A 268 -8.15 31.96 -4.02
CA PRO A 268 -8.07 31.23 -2.77
C PRO A 268 -6.70 31.34 -2.07
N LEU A 269 -5.60 31.24 -2.80
CA LEU A 269 -4.24 31.33 -2.24
C LEU A 269 -3.90 32.74 -1.75
N ARG A 270 -4.31 33.79 -2.47
CA ARG A 270 -4.06 35.20 -2.10
C ARG A 270 -4.77 35.60 -0.81
N ARG A 271 -5.94 35.02 -0.54
CA ARG A 271 -6.68 35.24 0.71
C ARG A 271 -6.08 34.52 1.92
N ARG A 272 -5.05 33.68 1.73
CA ARG A 272 -4.37 33.02 2.85
C ARG A 272 -3.41 33.96 3.53
N GLU A 273 -3.52 34.03 4.85
CA GLU A 273 -2.61 34.79 5.68
C GLU A 273 -1.33 33.99 6.00
N GLY A 274 -0.23 34.70 6.22
CA GLY A 274 1.03 34.14 6.69
C GLY A 274 1.98 33.62 5.61
N ASN A 275 3.15 33.19 6.04
CA ASN A 275 4.26 32.83 5.16
C ASN A 275 4.22 31.38 4.64
N LEU A 276 3.20 30.60 5.00
CA LEU A 276 3.12 29.18 4.64
C LEU A 276 3.08 28.97 3.12
N VAL A 277 2.21 29.71 2.42
CA VAL A 277 2.04 29.59 0.97
C VAL A 277 3.32 29.97 0.22
N PRO A 278 3.90 31.18 0.40
CA PRO A 278 5.17 31.53 -0.23
C PRO A 278 6.32 30.57 0.12
N SER A 279 6.42 30.12 1.38
CA SER A 279 7.47 29.20 1.82
C SER A 279 7.37 27.85 1.12
N ARG A 280 6.16 27.29 1.00
CA ARG A 280 5.95 26.02 0.30
C ARG A 280 6.17 26.12 -1.20
N LEU A 281 5.69 27.17 -1.84
CA LEU A 281 5.96 27.40 -3.27
C LEU A 281 7.45 27.59 -3.55
N THR A 282 8.16 28.31 -2.68
CA THR A 282 9.63 28.47 -2.77
C THR A 282 10.34 27.12 -2.62
N ARG A 283 9.85 26.24 -1.75
CA ARG A 283 10.39 24.87 -1.63
C ARG A 283 10.17 24.05 -2.90
N ALA A 284 9.03 24.24 -3.58
CA ALA A 284 8.70 23.53 -4.81
C ALA A 284 9.63 23.87 -5.99
N LEU A 285 10.30 25.03 -5.98
CA LEU A 285 11.35 25.35 -6.95
C LEU A 285 12.53 24.36 -6.93
N LYS A 286 12.73 23.60 -5.84
CA LYS A 286 13.76 22.55 -5.76
C LYS A 286 13.34 21.21 -6.36
N SER A 287 12.17 21.15 -6.99
CA SER A 287 11.68 19.94 -7.64
C SER A 287 12.60 19.52 -8.80
N PRO A 288 12.81 18.21 -9.05
CA PRO A 288 13.47 17.75 -10.27
C PRO A 288 12.57 17.92 -11.51
N ASP A 289 11.25 18.05 -11.35
CA ASP A 289 10.31 18.24 -12.45
C ASP A 289 10.19 19.73 -12.83
N VAL A 290 10.66 20.06 -14.03
CA VAL A 290 10.61 21.39 -14.66
C VAL A 290 9.20 21.99 -14.69
N ARG A 291 8.15 21.16 -14.83
CA ARG A 291 6.75 21.63 -14.83
C ARG A 291 6.35 22.15 -13.46
N VAL A 292 6.79 21.47 -12.40
CA VAL A 292 6.53 21.89 -11.01
C VAL A 292 7.27 23.20 -10.71
N ILE A 293 8.52 23.33 -11.16
CA ILE A 293 9.29 24.58 -11.02
C ILE A 293 8.55 25.73 -11.71
N ASN A 294 8.17 25.57 -12.98
CA ASN A 294 7.48 26.61 -13.73
C ASN A 294 6.13 26.99 -13.11
N ARG A 295 5.33 26.01 -12.64
CA ARG A 295 4.07 26.30 -11.93
C ARG A 295 4.28 27.00 -10.60
N ALA A 296 5.31 26.61 -9.84
CA ALA A 296 5.66 27.27 -8.59
C ALA A 296 6.09 28.72 -8.84
N ALA A 297 6.92 28.95 -9.87
CA ALA A 297 7.37 30.27 -10.26
C ALA A 297 6.20 31.16 -10.73
N TRP A 298 5.34 30.64 -11.60
CA TRP A 298 4.12 31.31 -12.03
C TRP A 298 3.25 31.72 -10.84
N ALA A 299 3.06 30.82 -9.86
CA ALA A 299 2.27 31.12 -8.66
C ALA A 299 2.95 32.19 -7.77
N LEU A 300 4.27 32.08 -7.54
CA LEU A 300 5.04 33.07 -6.76
C LEU A 300 4.98 34.47 -7.39
N GLY A 301 5.10 34.57 -8.71
CA GLY A 301 4.99 35.82 -9.44
C GLY A 301 3.60 36.46 -9.33
N ASN A 302 2.53 35.67 -9.41
CA ASN A 302 1.15 36.17 -9.33
C ASN A 302 0.65 36.45 -7.89
N LEU A 303 1.37 35.94 -6.89
CA LEU A 303 1.15 36.21 -5.47
C LEU A 303 2.07 37.32 -4.94
N ASP A 304 2.82 37.99 -5.82
CA ASP A 304 3.74 39.09 -5.49
C ASP A 304 4.73 38.70 -4.37
N ALA A 305 5.23 37.46 -4.41
CA ALA A 305 6.14 36.92 -3.41
C ALA A 305 7.59 37.42 -3.62
N PHE A 306 7.83 38.72 -3.51
CA PHE A 306 9.14 39.36 -3.80
C PHE A 306 10.34 38.67 -3.15
N ALA A 307 10.19 38.18 -1.91
CA ALA A 307 11.25 37.47 -1.20
C ALA A 307 11.74 36.18 -1.89
N SER A 308 10.99 35.64 -2.88
CA SER A 308 11.40 34.45 -3.64
C SER A 308 12.34 34.75 -4.80
N VAL A 309 12.60 36.02 -5.16
CA VAL A 309 13.45 36.40 -6.30
C VAL A 309 14.82 35.69 -6.30
N PRO A 310 15.59 35.65 -5.19
CA PRO A 310 16.86 34.92 -5.19
C PRO A 310 16.69 33.42 -5.49
N ARG A 311 15.58 32.82 -5.06
CA ARG A 311 15.29 31.39 -5.27
C ARG A 311 14.79 31.09 -6.67
N LEU A 312 14.07 32.03 -7.28
CA LEU A 312 13.70 31.96 -8.70
C LEU A 312 14.94 32.02 -9.58
N LEU A 313 15.89 32.90 -9.24
CA LEU A 313 17.15 33.01 -9.98
C LEU A 313 17.98 31.72 -9.98
N ASP A 314 18.00 31.00 -8.85
CA ASP A 314 18.68 29.69 -8.73
C ASP A 314 18.17 28.65 -9.75
N VAL A 315 16.96 28.82 -10.30
CA VAL A 315 16.29 27.88 -11.20
C VAL A 315 15.88 28.50 -12.53
N LEU A 316 16.46 29.64 -12.89
CA LEU A 316 16.20 30.30 -14.19
C LEU A 316 16.59 29.40 -15.37
N ILE A 317 17.67 28.65 -15.20
CA ILE A 317 18.12 27.60 -16.11
C ILE A 317 18.27 26.31 -15.30
N THR A 318 17.61 25.25 -15.71
CA THR A 318 17.69 23.93 -15.06
C THR A 318 18.34 22.91 -15.97
N VAL A 319 19.20 22.08 -15.39
CA VAL A 319 19.89 21.01 -16.11
C VAL A 319 19.39 19.67 -15.54
N GLU A 320 18.72 18.89 -16.38
CA GLU A 320 18.22 17.55 -16.03
C GLU A 320 19.05 16.49 -16.74
N GLN A 321 19.46 15.44 -16.02
CA GLN A 321 20.07 14.26 -16.63
C GLN A 321 19.04 13.13 -16.64
N ARG A 322 18.67 12.65 -17.83
CA ARG A 322 17.75 11.51 -17.98
C ARG A 322 18.38 10.43 -18.84
N VAL A 323 18.08 9.18 -18.49
CA VAL A 323 18.49 8.02 -19.29
C VAL A 323 17.53 7.90 -20.46
N GLU A 324 18.01 8.16 -21.68
CA GLU A 324 17.25 7.92 -22.91
C GLU A 324 17.84 6.75 -23.68
N LEU A 325 16.95 5.97 -24.29
CA LEU A 325 17.32 4.94 -25.24
C LEU A 325 17.69 5.62 -26.56
N VAL A 326 18.99 5.83 -26.77
CA VAL A 326 19.50 6.42 -28.01
C VAL A 326 19.67 5.30 -29.04
N PRO A 327 19.08 5.40 -30.24
CA PRO A 327 19.33 4.46 -31.32
C PRO A 327 20.84 4.33 -31.56
N SER A 328 21.35 3.11 -31.66
CA SER A 328 22.77 2.89 -31.91
C SER A 328 23.14 3.49 -33.27
N GLY A 329 23.96 4.54 -33.28
CA GLY A 329 24.49 5.19 -34.49
C GLY A 329 25.52 4.34 -35.25
N GLY A 330 25.30 3.03 -35.35
CA GLY A 330 25.96 2.21 -36.37
C GLY A 330 25.35 2.53 -37.74
N PRO A 331 26.07 2.32 -38.85
CA PRO A 331 25.52 2.53 -40.17
C PRO A 331 24.24 1.70 -40.30
N ALA A 332 23.10 2.39 -40.39
CA ALA A 332 21.83 1.76 -40.72
C ALA A 332 22.08 0.94 -41.98
N TYR A 333 21.84 -0.36 -41.88
CA TYR A 333 21.97 -1.27 -42.99
C TYR A 333 21.15 -0.71 -44.15
N SER A 334 21.81 -0.25 -45.22
CA SER A 334 21.16 0.24 -46.44
C SER A 334 20.68 -0.94 -47.29
N GLY A 335 20.09 -1.95 -46.64
CA GLY A 335 19.45 -3.10 -47.26
C GLY A 335 17.94 -3.05 -47.08
N PRO A 336 17.17 -3.81 -47.89
CA PRO A 336 15.71 -3.74 -47.87
C PRO A 336 15.14 -4.15 -46.49
N PRO A 337 13.94 -3.68 -46.14
CA PRO A 337 13.34 -3.93 -44.83
C PRO A 337 13.21 -5.43 -44.53
N GLY A 338 13.64 -5.85 -43.34
CA GLY A 338 13.56 -7.24 -42.89
C GLY A 338 14.87 -7.82 -42.35
N ALA A 339 15.51 -7.17 -41.37
CA ALA A 339 16.66 -7.76 -40.70
C ALA A 339 16.22 -8.99 -39.88
N LEU A 340 16.84 -10.15 -40.15
CA LEU A 340 16.54 -11.42 -39.48
C LEU A 340 17.00 -11.36 -38.02
N MET A 341 16.06 -11.45 -37.10
CA MET A 341 16.28 -11.39 -35.65
C MET A 341 16.53 -12.79 -35.06
N ALA A 342 15.84 -13.81 -35.56
CA ALA A 342 15.98 -15.19 -35.12
C ALA A 342 15.51 -16.18 -36.20
N PHE A 343 16.14 -17.35 -36.27
CA PHE A 343 15.76 -18.46 -37.16
C PHE A 343 15.93 -19.79 -36.44
N ASN A 344 14.94 -20.68 -36.54
CA ASN A 344 14.94 -21.98 -35.88
C ASN A 344 14.89 -23.17 -36.86
N GLY A 345 15.16 -22.95 -38.14
CA GLY A 345 15.12 -23.98 -39.17
C GLY A 345 13.80 -24.04 -39.95
N SER A 346 12.69 -23.57 -39.38
CA SER A 346 11.37 -23.59 -40.05
C SER A 346 10.60 -22.28 -39.94
N SER A 347 11.12 -21.27 -39.24
CA SER A 347 10.50 -19.94 -39.13
C SER A 347 11.56 -18.87 -38.94
N ALA A 348 11.36 -17.73 -39.59
CA ALA A 348 12.23 -16.56 -39.53
C ALA A 348 11.49 -15.38 -38.90
N ALA A 349 12.07 -14.78 -37.87
CA ALA A 349 11.58 -13.54 -37.27
C ALA A 349 12.33 -12.36 -37.85
N TYR A 350 11.62 -11.37 -38.38
CA TYR A 350 12.19 -10.17 -38.98
C TYR A 350 11.76 -8.92 -38.21
N LEU A 351 12.71 -8.01 -37.96
CA LEU A 351 12.42 -6.72 -37.34
C LEU A 351 11.65 -5.84 -38.35
N THR A 352 10.51 -5.29 -37.93
CA THR A 352 9.85 -4.25 -38.71
C THR A 352 10.44 -2.88 -38.41
N GLY A 353 10.37 -1.95 -39.36
CA GLY A 353 10.86 -0.60 -39.18
C GLY A 353 10.20 0.11 -37.97
N PRO A 354 10.86 1.12 -37.39
CA PRO A 354 10.35 1.81 -36.21
C PRO A 354 9.03 2.53 -36.52
N VAL A 355 8.06 2.42 -35.61
CA VAL A 355 6.95 3.36 -35.50
C VAL A 355 7.40 4.45 -34.53
N VAL A 356 7.57 5.68 -35.04
CA VAL A 356 8.03 6.83 -34.26
C VAL A 356 6.85 7.74 -33.96
N GLY A 357 6.60 8.00 -32.68
CA GLY A 357 5.70 9.04 -32.18
C GLY A 357 6.44 10.04 -31.28
N PRO A 358 5.81 11.14 -30.85
CA PRO A 358 6.43 12.11 -29.96
C PRO A 358 6.89 11.45 -28.65
N GLY A 359 8.21 11.33 -28.47
CA GLY A 359 8.83 10.75 -27.26
C GLY A 359 8.82 9.22 -27.17
N VAL A 360 8.36 8.49 -28.19
CA VAL A 360 8.33 7.02 -28.19
C VAL A 360 8.74 6.48 -29.56
N ALA A 361 9.70 5.55 -29.57
CA ALA A 361 10.00 4.72 -30.72
C ALA A 361 9.68 3.25 -30.38
N ALA A 362 8.77 2.63 -31.12
CA ALA A 362 8.40 1.23 -30.95
C ALA A 362 8.84 0.42 -32.18
N PHE A 363 9.48 -0.71 -31.96
CA PHE A 363 9.86 -1.65 -33.02
C PHE A 363 8.95 -2.88 -32.94
N GLY A 364 8.40 -3.29 -34.08
CA GLY A 364 7.66 -4.54 -34.19
C GLY A 364 8.55 -5.69 -34.66
N ALA A 365 8.05 -6.91 -34.56
CA ALA A 365 8.66 -8.08 -35.19
C ALA A 365 7.57 -8.88 -35.91
N THR A 366 7.87 -9.31 -37.13
CA THR A 366 7.00 -10.20 -37.90
C THR A 366 7.68 -11.56 -37.98
N VAL A 367 6.96 -12.61 -37.56
CA VAL A 367 7.40 -13.99 -37.72
C VAL A 367 6.79 -14.55 -38.99
N VAL A 368 7.64 -14.99 -39.93
CA VAL A 368 7.21 -15.67 -41.14
C VAL A 368 7.48 -17.17 -40.97
N PRO A 369 6.43 -18.00 -40.88
CA PRO A 369 6.59 -19.45 -40.80
C PRO A 369 6.93 -20.06 -42.17
N ASN A 370 7.58 -21.22 -42.17
CA ASN A 370 7.97 -22.02 -43.35
C ASN A 370 8.91 -21.30 -44.34
N THR A 371 9.80 -20.45 -43.84
CA THR A 371 10.82 -19.78 -44.65
C THR A 371 12.11 -20.59 -44.69
N PHE A 372 12.65 -20.84 -45.88
CA PHE A 372 14.03 -21.29 -46.08
C PHE A 372 14.90 -20.04 -46.21
N ALA A 373 15.66 -19.69 -45.18
CA ALA A 373 16.52 -18.52 -45.24
C ALA A 373 17.72 -18.84 -46.16
N LEU A 374 17.82 -18.10 -47.26
CA LEU A 374 18.90 -18.18 -48.25
C LEU A 374 19.89 -17.03 -47.97
N ASP A 375 21.18 -17.32 -47.87
CA ASP A 375 22.22 -16.31 -47.67
C ASP A 375 22.32 -15.38 -48.91
N PRO A 376 22.00 -14.07 -48.78
CA PRO A 376 22.02 -13.14 -49.91
C PRO A 376 23.43 -12.76 -50.37
N PHE A 377 24.49 -13.10 -49.61
CA PHE A 377 25.88 -12.83 -49.97
C PHE A 377 26.63 -14.06 -50.48
N ASN A 378 26.05 -15.26 -50.33
CA ASN A 378 26.65 -16.52 -50.74
C ASN A 378 25.71 -17.35 -51.64
N GLY A 379 25.18 -16.69 -52.69
CA GLY A 379 24.54 -17.36 -53.83
C GLY A 379 23.26 -18.16 -53.51
N GLY A 380 22.58 -17.89 -52.40
CA GLY A 380 21.38 -18.62 -52.02
C GLY A 380 21.65 -20.02 -51.45
N ALA A 381 22.73 -20.20 -50.69
CA ALA A 381 22.90 -21.40 -49.88
C ALA A 381 21.98 -21.36 -48.63
N PRO A 382 21.47 -22.51 -48.15
CA PRO A 382 20.82 -22.61 -46.84
C PRO A 382 21.83 -22.24 -45.75
N ILE A 383 21.41 -21.46 -44.76
CA ILE A 383 22.29 -21.05 -43.65
C ILE A 383 22.67 -22.28 -42.81
N THR A 384 23.90 -22.77 -42.93
CA THR A 384 24.48 -23.82 -42.08
C THR A 384 25.56 -23.23 -41.19
N PHE A 385 25.39 -23.33 -39.87
CA PHE A 385 26.45 -23.01 -38.90
C PHE A 385 27.30 -24.26 -38.68
N GLY A 386 28.46 -24.33 -39.35
CA GLY A 386 29.42 -25.42 -39.18
C GLY A 386 30.81 -25.06 -39.72
N ASP A 387 31.75 -24.91 -38.78
CA ASP A 387 33.22 -24.99 -38.87
C ASP A 387 33.91 -24.75 -40.22
N GLY A 388 34.31 -23.50 -40.47
CA GLY A 388 35.34 -23.23 -41.47
C GLY A 388 35.36 -21.79 -41.97
N MET A 389 36.47 -21.09 -41.67
CA MET A 389 36.82 -19.70 -42.02
C MET A 389 36.17 -18.60 -41.15
N GLY A 390 37.06 -17.80 -40.54
CA GLY A 390 36.82 -16.92 -39.40
C GLY A 390 35.64 -15.95 -39.54
N PRO A 391 34.91 -15.67 -38.45
CA PRO A 391 33.75 -14.80 -38.51
C PRO A 391 34.23 -13.36 -38.63
N ARG A 392 33.92 -12.69 -39.74
CA ARG A 392 33.67 -11.25 -39.66
C ARG A 392 32.35 -11.10 -38.93
N PHE A 393 32.42 -11.01 -37.60
CA PHE A 393 31.29 -10.62 -36.77
C PHE A 393 30.81 -9.24 -37.25
N VAL A 394 29.77 -9.22 -38.07
CA VAL A 394 28.90 -8.05 -38.16
C VAL A 394 28.25 -7.98 -36.80
N GLY A 395 28.75 -7.07 -35.96
CA GLY A 395 28.30 -6.93 -34.58
C GLY A 395 26.79 -6.78 -34.57
N ALA A 396 26.10 -7.62 -33.80
CA ALA A 396 24.66 -7.49 -33.60
C ALA A 396 24.37 -6.06 -33.14
N ASP A 397 23.58 -5.32 -33.93
CA ASP A 397 23.07 -4.02 -33.51
C ASP A 397 22.38 -4.21 -32.17
N LYS A 398 22.96 -3.64 -31.11
CA LYS A 398 22.54 -3.90 -29.72
C LYS A 398 21.16 -3.30 -29.39
N GLY A 399 20.45 -2.79 -30.40
CA GLY A 399 19.26 -1.97 -30.23
C GLY A 399 19.58 -0.63 -29.54
N PRO A 400 18.57 0.21 -29.31
CA PRO A 400 18.72 1.45 -28.57
C PRO A 400 19.43 1.22 -27.23
N GLN A 401 20.51 1.97 -26.99
CA GLN A 401 21.28 1.85 -25.75
C GLN A 401 20.85 2.92 -24.76
N PRO A 402 20.68 2.59 -23.47
CA PRO A 402 20.43 3.60 -22.45
C PRO A 402 21.67 4.49 -22.32
N GLN A 403 21.54 5.77 -22.66
CA GLN A 403 22.58 6.79 -22.47
C GLN A 403 22.05 7.89 -21.56
N LEU A 404 22.90 8.37 -20.67
CA LEU A 404 22.60 9.52 -19.82
C LEU A 404 22.73 10.79 -20.68
N MET A 405 21.61 11.40 -21.01
CA MET A 405 21.56 12.65 -21.77
C MET A 405 21.27 13.82 -20.83
N THR A 406 21.97 14.93 -21.06
CA THR A 406 21.81 16.17 -20.30
C THR A 406 20.91 17.14 -21.09
N PHE A 407 19.77 17.50 -20.52
CA PHE A 407 18.83 18.45 -21.08
C PHE A 407 18.90 19.75 -20.29
N THR A 408 19.24 20.83 -20.99
CA THR A 408 19.19 22.17 -20.41
C THR A 408 17.85 22.79 -20.77
N SER A 409 17.09 23.22 -19.77
CA SER A 409 15.79 23.86 -19.94
C SER A 409 15.84 25.30 -19.42
N GLN A 410 15.41 26.23 -20.26
CA GLN A 410 15.18 27.63 -19.90
C GLN A 410 13.75 27.78 -19.39
N ASN A 411 13.61 28.18 -18.12
CA ASN A 411 12.32 28.21 -17.46
C ASN A 411 11.57 29.52 -17.73
N VAL A 412 10.64 29.47 -18.68
CA VAL A 412 9.88 30.65 -19.14
C VAL A 412 9.05 31.30 -18.02
N GLU A 413 8.43 30.50 -17.15
CA GLU A 413 7.63 31.03 -16.04
C GLU A 413 8.50 31.62 -14.93
N VAL A 414 9.73 31.13 -14.78
CA VAL A 414 10.71 31.69 -13.86
C VAL A 414 11.15 33.07 -14.34
N LEU A 415 11.47 33.21 -15.63
CA LEU A 415 11.79 34.51 -16.21
C LEU A 415 10.61 35.47 -16.10
N ALA A 416 9.40 35.03 -16.46
CA ALA A 416 8.19 35.86 -16.36
C ALA A 416 7.92 36.33 -14.91
N ALA A 417 8.12 35.44 -13.92
CA ALA A 417 8.00 35.80 -12.52
C ALA A 417 9.07 36.80 -12.06
N LEU A 418 10.34 36.62 -12.48
CA LEU A 418 11.42 37.57 -12.18
C LEU A 418 11.11 38.95 -12.77
N ASN A 419 10.69 39.02 -14.03
CA ASN A 419 10.35 40.27 -14.71
C ASN A 419 9.18 40.97 -14.02
N ARG A 420 8.15 40.21 -13.64
CA ARG A 420 6.97 40.73 -12.92
C ARG A 420 7.32 41.27 -11.54
N LEU A 421 8.12 40.53 -10.76
CA LEU A 421 8.46 40.88 -9.38
C LEU A 421 9.50 42.00 -9.30
N THR A 422 10.34 42.17 -10.31
CA THR A 422 11.46 43.14 -10.24
C THR A 422 11.27 44.35 -11.15
N GLY A 423 10.40 44.26 -12.16
CA GLY A 423 10.27 45.24 -13.23
C GLY A 423 11.52 45.34 -14.12
N GLN A 424 12.46 44.40 -14.02
CA GLN A 424 13.68 44.33 -14.83
C GLN A 424 13.58 43.18 -15.83
N ASP A 425 14.32 43.24 -16.92
CA ASP A 425 14.45 42.14 -17.87
C ASP A 425 15.90 42.00 -18.33
N PHE A 426 16.57 40.96 -17.84
CA PHE A 426 17.91 40.57 -18.28
C PHE A 426 17.89 39.26 -19.08
N GLY A 427 16.70 38.79 -19.50
CA GLY A 427 16.54 37.49 -20.12
C GLY A 427 17.09 36.36 -19.25
N TYR A 428 17.78 35.41 -19.88
CA TYR A 428 18.39 34.26 -19.21
C TYR A 428 19.84 34.50 -18.74
N ASP A 429 20.29 35.76 -18.68
CA ASP A 429 21.63 36.10 -18.17
C ASP A 429 21.66 36.07 -16.64
N VAL A 430 22.06 34.91 -16.09
CA VAL A 430 22.10 34.67 -14.64
C VAL A 430 23.08 35.62 -13.94
N ASP A 431 24.19 36.01 -14.59
CA ASP A 431 25.21 36.85 -13.96
C ASP A 431 24.75 38.31 -13.89
N ALA A 432 24.08 38.81 -14.94
CA ALA A 432 23.44 40.12 -14.91
C ALA A 432 22.36 40.20 -13.80
N TRP A 433 21.52 39.17 -13.68
CA TRP A 433 20.55 39.06 -12.60
C TRP A 433 21.22 39.06 -11.21
N ARG A 434 22.27 38.27 -11.00
CA ARG A 434 23.00 38.21 -9.71
C ARG A 434 23.65 39.55 -9.36
N ALA A 435 24.23 40.22 -10.36
CA ALA A 435 24.83 41.54 -10.19
C ALA A 435 23.78 42.60 -9.86
N TRP A 436 22.57 42.51 -10.41
CA TRP A 436 21.47 43.39 -10.03
C TRP A 436 20.94 43.09 -8.62
N VAL A 437 20.70 41.81 -8.29
CA VAL A 437 20.19 41.39 -6.98
C VAL A 437 21.13 41.85 -5.85
N SER A 438 22.43 41.65 -6.00
CA SER A 438 23.41 42.08 -5.00
C SER A 438 23.49 43.59 -4.77
N ARG A 439 23.14 44.41 -5.77
CA ARG A 439 23.23 45.88 -5.71
C ARG A 439 21.92 46.56 -5.33
N SER A 440 20.79 46.02 -5.77
CA SER A 440 19.52 46.77 -5.83
C SER A 440 18.32 46.04 -5.23
N PHE A 441 18.40 44.74 -4.94
CA PHE A 441 17.24 43.98 -4.50
C PHE A 441 16.89 44.25 -3.03
N ASN A 442 15.64 44.67 -2.79
CA ASN A 442 15.05 44.79 -1.47
C ASN A 442 13.91 43.75 -1.32
N PRO A 443 13.99 42.79 -0.37
CA PRO A 443 12.97 41.75 -0.18
C PRO A 443 11.63 42.26 0.37
N LYS A 444 11.58 43.52 0.82
CA LYS A 444 10.36 44.21 1.26
C LYS A 444 10.29 45.58 0.58
N PRO A 445 9.94 45.65 -0.71
CA PRO A 445 9.80 46.93 -1.40
C PRO A 445 8.70 47.75 -0.72
N VAL A 446 8.96 49.04 -0.49
CA VAL A 446 7.90 49.97 -0.08
C VAL A 446 6.96 50.11 -1.28
N PRO A 447 5.63 49.97 -1.13
CA PRO A 447 4.73 50.09 -2.26
C PRO A 447 4.88 51.47 -2.87
N ASP A 448 5.16 51.53 -4.17
CA ASP A 448 5.18 52.78 -4.91
C ASP A 448 3.83 53.48 -4.72
N ARG A 449 3.86 54.72 -4.24
CA ARG A 449 2.68 55.61 -4.30
C ARG A 449 2.31 55.74 -5.77
N LYS A 450 1.32 54.98 -6.23
CA LYS A 450 0.66 55.24 -7.51
C LYS A 450 0.05 56.64 -7.41
N ALA A 451 0.76 57.64 -7.92
CA ALA A 451 0.16 58.95 -8.14
C ALA A 451 -1.02 58.75 -9.11
N PRO A 452 -2.22 59.29 -8.81
CA PRO A 452 -3.31 59.26 -9.76
C PRO A 452 -2.84 59.99 -11.02
N GLN A 453 -2.89 59.31 -12.18
CA GLN A 453 -2.66 59.98 -13.45
C GLN A 453 -3.76 61.05 -13.63
N PRO A 454 -3.39 62.26 -14.11
CA PRO A 454 -4.29 63.41 -14.20
C PRO A 454 -5.44 63.21 -15.18
#